data_AF-A0A970VG16-F1
#
_entry.id   AF-A0A970VG16-F1
#
_cell.length_a   1.000
_cell.length_b   1.000
_cell.length_c   1.000
_cell.angle_alpha   90.00
_cell.angle_beta   90.00
_cell.angle_gamma   90.00
#
_symmetry.space_group_name_H-M   'P 1'
#
loop_
_entity.id
_entity.type
_entity.pdbx_description
1 polymer ?
#
loop_
_entity_poly.entity_id
_entity_poly.type
_entity_poly.pdbx_seq_one_letter_code
_entity_poly.pdbx_strand_id
1 'polypeptide(L)' 'MNYNMLIVLVVFTVLVIYDLQKLIKNKDSIKVLISYIVIVASSLAVGLLLALGKRPVSPSEWIEWIFKMIGVVK' A
#
# COMPACT_ATOMS: atom_id res chain seq x y z
N MET A 1 -2.13 20.71 -0.04
CA MET A 1 -1.79 19.50 0.73
C MET A 1 -2.16 19.79 2.18
N ASN A 2 -3.11 19.07 2.76
CA ASN A 2 -3.57 19.37 4.13
C ASN A 2 -2.45 19.03 5.14
N TYR A 3 -2.33 19.83 6.21
CA TYR A 3 -1.35 19.62 7.29
C TYR A 3 -1.37 18.19 7.85
N ASN A 4 -2.56 17.59 7.97
CA ASN A 4 -2.74 16.21 8.39
C ASN A 4 -2.08 15.19 7.45
N MET A 5 -2.10 15.44 6.14
CA MET A 5 -1.47 14.55 5.14
C MET A 5 0.06 14.63 5.22
N LEU A 6 0.60 15.81 5.51
CA LEU A 6 2.04 15.99 5.76
C LEU A 6 2.48 15.25 7.02
N ILE A 7 1.71 15.31 8.11
CA ILE A 7 2.02 14.55 9.33
C ILE A 7 2.01 13.05 9.05
N VAL A 8 0.99 12.54 8.36
CA VAL A 8 0.90 11.11 8.01
C VAL A 8 2.11 10.67 7.19
N LEU A 9 2.52 11.46 6.19
CA LEU A 9 3.71 11.17 5.39
C LEU A 9 4.98 11.15 6.24
N VAL A 10 5.19 12.15 7.11
CA VAL A 10 6.37 12.22 7.97
C VAL A 10 6.43 11.03 8.93
N VAL A 11 5.33 10.72 9.62
CA VAL A 11 5.27 9.58 10.56
C VAL A 11 5.49 8.27 9.81
N PHE A 12 4.84 8.07 8.67
CA PHE A 12 4.98 6.86 7.87
C PHE A 12 6.43 6.69 7.36
N THR A 13 7.04 7.76 6.84
CA THR A 13 8.45 7.73 6.39
C THR A 13 9.40 7.37 7.53
N VAL A 14 9.21 7.93 8.73
CA VAL A 14 10.04 7.60 9.90
C VAL A 14 9.92 6.12 10.28
N LEU A 15 8.70 5.57 10.31
CA LEU A 15 8.46 4.16 10.59
C LEU A 15 9.11 3.24 9.56
N VAL A 16 8.97 3.56 8.28
CA VAL A 16 9.57 2.78 7.18
C VAL A 16 11.09 2.79 7.27
N ILE A 17 11.71 3.94 7.53
CA ILE A 17 13.16 4.04 7.69
C ILE A 17 13.63 3.21 8.89
N TYR A 18 12.90 3.25 10.01
CA TYR A 18 13.23 2.48 11.21
C TYR A 18 13.16 0.96 10.95
N ASP A 19 12.10 0.49 10.29
CA ASP A 19 11.96 -0.91 9.91
C ASP A 19 13.03 -1.34 8.89
N LEU A 20 13.34 -0.50 7.90
CA LEU A 20 14.40 -0.79 6.91
C LEU A 20 15.76 -0.95 7.60
N GLN A 21 16.09 -0.05 8.54
CA GLN A 21 17.33 -0.14 9.31
C GLN A 21 17.39 -1.45 10.10
N LYS A 22 16.28 -1.87 10.71
CA LYS A 22 16.18 -3.15 11.43
C LYS A 22 16.37 -4.36 10.50
N LEU A 23 15.74 -4.35 9.32
CA LEU A 23 15.85 -5.40 8.32
C LEU A 23 17.29 -5.55 7.79
N ILE A 24 17.95 -4.41 7.53
CA ILE A 24 19.35 -4.37 7.09
C ILE A 24 20.28 -4.86 8.22
N LYS A 25 20.02 -4.44 9.47
CA LYS A 25 20.83 -4.83 10.64
C LYS A 25 20.76 -6.34 10.92
N ASN A 26 19.62 -6.97 10.69
CA ASN A 26 19.44 -8.41 10.86
C ASN A 26 20.01 -9.24 9.70
N LYS A 27 20.56 -8.61 8.64
CA LYS A 27 21.03 -9.27 7.41
C LYS A 27 19.97 -10.20 6.81
N ASP A 28 18.70 -9.80 6.90
CA ASP A 28 17.62 -10.58 6.34
C ASP A 28 17.78 -10.71 4.82
N SER A 29 17.28 -11.81 4.27
CA SER A 29 17.44 -12.11 2.84
C SER A 29 16.87 -10.99 1.97
N ILE A 30 17.55 -10.63 0.89
CA ILE A 30 17.13 -9.60 -0.08
C ILE A 30 15.68 -9.81 -0.56
N LYS A 31 15.23 -11.07 -0.61
CA LYS A 31 13.84 -11.44 -0.93
C LYS A 31 12.81 -10.84 0.04
N VAL A 32 13.12 -10.83 1.34
CA VAL A 32 12.26 -10.26 2.40
C VAL A 32 12.23 -8.74 2.31
N LEU A 33 13.36 -8.11 1.99
CA LEU A 33 13.43 -6.67 1.77
C LEU A 33 12.54 -6.25 0.59
N ILE A 34 12.61 -6.98 -0.53
CA ILE A 34 11.79 -6.70 -1.72
C ILE A 34 10.30 -6.84 -1.39
N SER A 35 9.87 -7.94 -0.76
CA SER A 35 8.46 -8.13 -0.43
C SER A 35 7.96 -7.09 0.57
N TYR A 36 8.78 -6.73 1.57
CA TYR A 36 8.46 -5.64 2.51
C TYR A 36 8.26 -4.32 1.78
N ILE A 37 9.19 -3.91 0.90
CA ILE A 37 9.08 -2.66 0.14
C ILE A 37 7.82 -2.66 -0.72
N VAL A 38 7.49 -3.76 -1.40
CA VAL A 38 6.28 -3.86 -2.23
C VAL A 38 5.00 -3.70 -1.40
N ILE A 39 4.93 -4.34 -0.23
CA ILE A 39 3.76 -4.25 0.66
C ILE A 39 3.63 -2.83 1.24
N VAL A 40 4.73 -2.25 1.71
CA VAL A 40 4.75 -0.89 2.28
C VAL A 40 4.39 0.16 1.22
N ALA A 41 4.98 0.06 0.02
CA ALA A 41 4.71 0.99 -1.07
C ALA A 41 3.26 0.92 -1.54
N SER A 42 2.71 -0.29 -1.68
CA SER A 42 1.29 -0.47 -2.06
C SER A 42 0.35 0.06 -0.97
N SER A 43 0.65 -0.18 0.30
CA SER A 43 -0.13 0.37 1.43
C SER A 43 -0.12 1.90 1.46
N LEU A 44 1.03 2.52 1.21
CA LEU A 44 1.15 3.97 1.12
C LEU A 44 0.38 4.53 -0.09
N ALA A 45 0.50 3.89 -1.25
CA ALA A 45 -0.22 4.30 -2.45
C ALA A 45 -1.74 4.24 -2.26
N VAL A 46 -2.25 3.16 -1.64
CA VAL A 46 -3.67 3.02 -1.29
C VAL A 46 -4.08 4.07 -0.26
N GLY A 47 -3.28 4.32 0.76
CA GLY A 47 -3.53 5.37 1.76
C GLY A 47 -3.60 6.77 1.13
N LEU A 48 -2.73 7.08 0.18
CA LEU A 48 -2.74 8.34 -0.57
C LEU A 48 -3.96 8.45 -1.49
N LEU A 49 -4.34 7.39 -2.19
CA LEU A 49 -5.57 7.33 -2.99
C LEU A 49 -6.80 7.64 -2.14
N LEU A 50 -6.91 6.99 -0.97
CA LEU A 50 -7.98 7.24 0.00
C LEU A 50 -7.98 8.68 0.51
N ALA A 51 -6.80 9.24 0.82
CA ALA A 51 -6.66 10.62 1.28
C ALA A 51 -7.04 11.66 0.21
N LEU A 52 -6.89 11.32 -1.08
CA LEU A 52 -7.34 12.12 -2.21
C LEU A 52 -8.85 11.98 -2.48
N GLY A 53 -9.59 11.26 -1.63
CA GLY A 53 -11.02 10.97 -1.82
C GLY A 53 -11.30 9.97 -2.93
N LYS A 54 -10.26 9.42 -3.57
CA LYS A 54 -10.39 8.35 -4.57
C LYS A 54 -10.41 7.01 -3.85
N ARG A 55 -11.61 6.55 -3.52
CA ARG A 55 -11.79 5.19 -3.00
C ARG A 55 -11.25 4.20 -4.03
N PRO A 56 -10.28 3.34 -3.66
CA PRO A 56 -9.94 2.20 -4.49
C PRO A 56 -11.20 1.42 -4.80
N VAL A 57 -11.31 0.93 -6.03
CA VAL A 57 -12.39 0.07 -6.48
C VAL A 57 -12.54 -1.06 -5.45
N SER A 58 -13.75 -1.20 -4.91
CA SER A 58 -14.00 -2.11 -3.80
C SER A 58 -13.66 -3.56 -4.20
N PRO A 59 -13.25 -4.42 -3.27
CA PRO A 59 -13.04 -5.84 -3.57
C PRO A 59 -14.26 -6.48 -4.23
N SER A 60 -15.46 -6.04 -3.85
CA SER A 60 -16.74 -6.45 -4.44
C SER A 60 -16.85 -6.06 -5.92
N GLU A 61 -16.47 -4.83 -6.28
CA GLU A 61 -16.45 -4.37 -7.69
C GLU A 61 -15.37 -5.10 -8.50
N TRP A 62 -14.22 -5.42 -7.91
CA TRP A 62 -13.20 -6.26 -8.56
C TRP A 62 -13.73 -7.66 -8.86
N ILE A 63 -14.41 -8.27 -7.88
CA ILE A 63 -15.04 -9.57 -8.04
C ILE A 63 -16.11 -9.46 -9.13
N GLU A 64 -17.00 -8.47 -9.07
CA GLU A 64 -18.03 -8.27 -10.09
C GLU A 64 -17.44 -8.09 -11.50
N TRP A 65 -16.34 -7.34 -11.62
CA TRP A 65 -15.66 -7.13 -12.89
C TRP A 65 -15.05 -8.43 -13.43
N ILE A 66 -14.47 -9.27 -12.57
CA ILE A 66 -13.98 -10.61 -12.91
C ILE A 66 -15.14 -11.50 -13.36
N PHE A 67 -16.26 -11.51 -12.63
CA PHE A 67 -17.45 -12.31 -12.97
C PHE A 67 -18.09 -11.86 -14.29
N LYS A 68 -18.12 -10.55 -14.58
CA LYS A 68 -18.53 -9.99 -15.89
C LYS A 68 -17.59 -10.40 -17.01
N MET A 69 -16.28 -10.36 -16.77
CA MET A 69 -15.28 -10.77 -17.77
C MET A 69 -15.38 -12.26 -18.12
N ILE A 70 -15.70 -13.10 -17.14
CA ILE A 70 -15.91 -14.55 -17.34
C ILE A 70 -17.31 -14.85 -17.90
N GLY A 71 -18.19 -13.85 -18.01
CA GLY A 71 -19.53 -13.98 -18.60
C GLY A 71 -20.57 -14.62 -17.68
N VAL A 72 -20.28 -14.70 -16.38
CA VAL A 72 -21.15 -15.33 -15.38
C VAL A 72 -22.24 -14.37 -14.88
N VAL A 73 -21.99 -13.05 -14.92
CA VAL A 73 -22.93 -12.00 -14.50
C VAL A 73 -23.15 -11.04 -15.67
N LYS A 74 -24.42 -10.75 -15.99
CA LYS A 74 -24.84 -9.88 -17.12
C LYS A 74 -24.77 -8.41 -16.74
#